data_AF-A0A965KPM6-F1
#
_entry.id   AF-A0A965KPM6-F1
#
_cell.length_a   1.000
_cell.length_b   1.000
_cell.length_c   1.000
_cell.angle_alpha   90.00
_cell.angle_beta   90.00
_cell.angle_gamma   90.00
#
_symmetry.space_group_name_H-M   'P 1'
#
loop_
_entity.id
_entity.type
_entity.pdbx_description
1 polymer ?
#
loop_
_entity_poly.entity_id
_entity_poly.type
_entity_poly.pdbx_seq_one_letter_code
_entity_poly.pdbx_strand_id
1 'polypeptide(L)' 'MTGAIRQFFTQHPEEFDPRAFLKVATAAAKGICEARFKSFGCAGQASKIKVIPLEKMATRYAKGELKAVIQ' A
#
# COMPACT_ATOMS: atom_id res chain seq x y z
N MET A 1 -8.93 7.12 6.91
CA MET A 1 -10.15 6.28 7.04
C MET A 1 -11.13 6.86 8.03
N THR A 2 -10.83 6.90 9.33
CA THR A 2 -11.77 7.37 10.38
C THR A 2 -12.31 8.80 10.16
N GLY A 3 -11.48 9.74 9.73
CA GLY A 3 -11.94 11.12 9.44
C GLY A 3 -13.00 11.18 8.34
N ALA A 4 -12.85 10.37 7.29
CA ALA A 4 -13.80 10.30 6.19
C ALA A 4 -15.14 9.65 6.61
N ILE A 5 -15.10 8.65 7.49
CA ILE A 5 -16.31 8.04 8.07
C ILE A 5 -17.06 9.04 8.94
N ARG A 6 -16.35 9.79 9.79
CA ARG A 6 -16.95 10.83 10.63
C ARG A 6 -17.62 11.91 9.80
N GLN A 7 -16.92 12.39 8.76
CA GLN A 7 -17.49 13.37 7.83
C GLN A 7 -18.73 12.82 7.11
N PHE A 8 -18.70 11.56 6.68
CA PHE A 8 -19.84 10.92 6.01
C PHE A 8 -21.07 10.86 6.91
N PHE A 9 -20.94 10.41 8.16
CA PHE A 9 -22.06 10.37 9.10
C PHE A 9 -22.58 11.75 9.51
N THR A 10 -21.74 12.78 9.50
CA THR A 10 -22.20 14.17 9.71
C THR A 10 -23.01 14.68 8.52
N GLN A 11 -22.68 14.27 7.30
CA GLN A 11 -23.34 14.74 6.08
C GLN A 11 -24.57 13.89 5.70
N HIS A 12 -24.60 12.62 6.09
CA HIS A 12 -25.64 11.65 5.79
C HIS A 12 -26.04 10.88 7.07
N PRO A 13 -26.74 11.54 8.02
CA PRO A 13 -27.11 10.93 9.30
C PRO A 13 -28.10 9.77 9.18
N GLU A 14 -28.91 9.74 8.12
CA GLU A 14 -29.88 8.68 7.81
C GLU A 14 -29.24 7.44 7.17
N GLU A 15 -28.04 7.58 6.62
CA GLU A 15 -27.36 6.53 5.87
C GLU A 15 -26.54 5.63 6.80
N PHE A 16 -27.05 4.43 7.03
CA PHE A 16 -26.47 3.45 7.95
C PHE A 16 -25.83 2.26 7.24
N ASP A 17 -25.98 2.12 5.90
CA ASP A 17 -25.37 1.01 5.17
C ASP A 17 -23.84 1.10 5.26
N PRO A 18 -23.16 0.07 5.82
CA PRO A 18 -21.71 0.05 5.92
C PRO A 18 -20.98 0.30 4.61
N ARG A 19 -21.53 -0.15 3.48
CA ARG A 19 -20.90 -0.02 2.18
C ARG A 19 -20.77 1.44 1.76
N ALA A 20 -21.70 2.29 2.16
CA ALA A 20 -21.71 3.70 1.78
C ALA A 20 -20.54 4.46 2.42
N PHE A 21 -20.40 4.40 3.75
CA PHE A 21 -19.31 5.07 4.44
C PHE A 21 -17.95 4.38 4.23
N LEU A 22 -17.92 3.05 4.10
CA LEU A 22 -16.68 2.32 3.82
C LEU A 22 -16.12 2.66 2.44
N LYS A 23 -16.98 2.87 1.42
CA LYS A 23 -16.53 3.30 0.09
C LYS A 23 -15.77 4.63 0.15
N VAL A 24 -16.30 5.61 0.89
CA VAL A 24 -15.64 6.91 1.09
C VAL A 24 -14.36 6.76 1.91
N ALA A 25 -14.37 5.93 2.94
CA ALA A 25 -13.19 5.65 3.75
C ALA A 25 -12.05 5.02 2.95
N THR A 26 -12.36 4.04 2.08
CA THR A 26 -11.39 3.37 1.20
C THR A 26 -10.85 4.32 0.15
N ALA A 27 -11.69 5.17 -0.44
CA ALA A 27 -11.24 6.19 -1.40
C ALA A 27 -10.25 7.18 -0.74
N ALA A 28 -10.56 7.65 0.47
CA ALA A 28 -9.65 8.52 1.23
C ALA A 28 -8.32 7.82 1.57
N ALA A 29 -8.35 6.55 1.96
CA ALA A 29 -7.15 5.76 2.21
C ALA A 29 -6.29 5.59 0.95
N LYS A 30 -6.93 5.27 -0.19
CA LYS A 30 -6.26 5.15 -1.49
C LYS A 30 -5.51 6.44 -1.86
N GLY A 31 -6.14 7.59 -1.67
CA GLY A 31 -5.50 8.89 -1.94
C GLY A 31 -4.22 9.12 -1.11
N ILE A 32 -4.22 8.72 0.16
CA ILE A 32 -3.03 8.79 1.01
C ILE A 32 -1.92 7.88 0.47
N CYS A 33 -2.24 6.62 0.16
CA CYS A 33 -1.26 5.68 -0.39
C CYS A 33 -0.65 6.20 -1.70
N GLU A 34 -1.46 6.73 -2.60
CA GLU A 34 -0.99 7.32 -3.86
C GLU A 34 -0.04 8.50 -3.62
N ALA A 35 -0.41 9.43 -2.73
CA ALA A 35 0.44 10.56 -2.38
C ALA A 35 1.80 10.10 -1.83
N ARG A 36 1.81 9.09 -0.94
CA ARG A 36 3.04 8.53 -0.38
C ARG A 36 3.90 7.82 -1.43
N PHE A 37 3.30 7.01 -2.30
CA PHE A 37 4.03 6.36 -3.40
C PHE A 37 4.67 7.37 -4.35
N LYS A 38 4.01 8.52 -4.60
CA LYS A 38 4.59 9.63 -5.36
C LYS A 38 5.73 10.29 -4.60
N SER A 39 5.54 10.66 -3.33
CA SER A 39 6.57 11.31 -2.50
C SER A 39 7.82 10.45 -2.31
N PHE A 40 7.66 9.12 -2.25
CA PHE A 40 8.77 8.17 -2.10
C PHE A 40 9.40 7.74 -3.44
N GLY A 41 8.95 8.28 -4.57
CA GLY A 41 9.50 7.94 -5.90
C GLY A 41 9.19 6.53 -6.38
N CYS A 42 8.19 5.87 -5.78
CA CYS A 42 7.77 4.52 -6.16
C CYS A 42 6.92 4.49 -7.44
N ALA A 43 6.37 5.64 -7.87
CA ALA A 43 5.56 5.73 -9.08
C ALA A 43 6.34 5.27 -10.33
N GLY A 44 5.79 4.31 -11.08
CA GLY A 44 6.41 3.78 -12.30
C GLY A 44 7.54 2.77 -12.08
N GLN A 45 7.88 2.40 -10.83
CA GLN A 45 8.94 1.42 -10.56
C GLN A 45 8.50 -0.03 -10.73
N ALA A 46 7.18 -0.31 -10.68
CA ALA A 46 6.64 -1.67 -10.70
C ALA A 46 7.11 -2.49 -11.93
N SER A 47 7.03 -1.92 -13.13
CA SER A 47 7.43 -2.59 -14.37
C SER A 47 8.93 -2.87 -14.48
N LYS A 48 9.76 -2.24 -13.64
CA LYS A 48 11.21 -2.46 -13.61
C LYS A 48 11.60 -3.68 -12.75
N ILE A 49 10.70 -4.15 -11.89
CA ILE A 49 10.97 -5.25 -10.95
C ILE A 49 10.77 -6.58 -11.67
N LYS A 50 11.84 -7.37 -11.82
CA LYS A 50 11.75 -8.78 -12.20
C LYS A 50 11.54 -9.62 -10.94
N VAL A 51 10.33 -10.14 -10.76
CA VAL A 51 9.97 -10.92 -9.57
C VAL A 51 10.77 -12.22 -9.53
N ILE A 52 11.40 -12.50 -8.39
CA ILE A 52 12.18 -13.72 -8.16
C ILE A 52 11.41 -14.61 -7.18
N PRO A 53 11.11 -15.88 -7.54
CA PRO A 53 10.52 -16.86 -6.63
C PRO A 53 11.36 -17.11 -5.38
N LEU A 54 10.71 -17.48 -4.28
CA LEU A 54 11.35 -17.64 -2.97
C LEU A 54 12.41 -18.75 -2.95
N GLU A 55 12.22 -19.84 -3.71
CA GLU A 55 13.17 -20.97 -3.81
C GLU A 55 14.49 -20.52 -4.45
N LYS A 56 14.40 -19.65 -5.47
CA LYS A 56 15.58 -19.05 -6.12
C LYS A 56 16.28 -18.09 -5.16
N MET A 57 15.53 -17.33 -4.35
CA MET A 57 16.11 -16.49 -3.30
C MET A 57 16.84 -17.32 -2.23
N ALA A 58 16.27 -18.44 -1.79
CA ALA A 58 16.91 -19.35 -0.84
C ALA A 58 18.25 -19.87 -1.37
N THR A 59 18.32 -20.21 -2.66
CA THR A 59 19.58 -20.63 -3.30
C THR A 59 20.62 -19.50 -3.32
N ARG A 60 20.22 -18.25 -3.59
CA ARG A 60 21.12 -17.09 -3.56
C ARG A 60 21.70 -16.83 -2.16
N TYR A 61 20.87 -16.98 -1.13
CA TYR A 61 21.33 -16.92 0.26
C TYR A 61 22.32 -18.05 0.57
N ALA A 62 22.01 -19.29 0.19
CA ALA A 62 22.89 -20.45 0.42
C ALA A 62 24.25 -20.30 -0.28
N LYS A 63 24.28 -19.68 -1.47
CA LYS A 63 25.51 -19.35 -2.21
C LYS A 63 26.31 -18.19 -1.61
N GLY A 64 25.77 -17.46 -0.63
CA GLY A 64 26.41 -16.31 -0.02
C GLY A 64 26.40 -15.04 -0.87
N GLU A 65 25.67 -15.01 -2.00
CA GLU A 65 25.61 -13.88 -2.93
C GLU A 65 25.02 -12.60 -2.31
N LEU A 66 24.27 -12.74 -1.22
CA LEU A 66 23.58 -11.66 -0.51
C LEU A 66 24.17 -11.40 0.89
N LYS A 67 25.41 -11.85 1.15
CA LYS A 67 26.08 -11.62 2.43
C LYS A 67 26.34 -10.12 2.61
N ALA A 68 25.99 -9.58 3.77
CA ALA A 68 26.21 -8.17 4.08
C ALA A 68 27.72 -7.86 4.06
N VAL A 69 28.10 -6.83 3.31
CA VAL A 69 29.43 -6.23 3.40
C VAL A 69 29.37 -5.17 4.49
N ILE A 70 29.96 -5.48 5.63
CA ILE A 70 30.05 -4.56 6.77
C ILE A 70 31.41 -3.86 6.62
N GLN A 71 31.40 -2.54 6.42
CA GLN A 71 32.59 -1.69 6.50
C GLN A 71 32.81 -1.22 7.94
#